data_AF-A0A937BYK3-F1
#
_entry.id   AF-A0A937BYK3-F1
#
_cell.length_a   1.000
_cell.length_b   1.000
_cell.length_c   1.000
_cell.angle_alpha   90.00
_cell.angle_beta   90.00
_cell.angle_gamma   90.00
#
_symmetry.space_group_name_H-M   'P 1'
#
loop_
_entity.id
_entity.type
_entity.pdbx_description
1 polymer ?
#
loop_
_entity_poly.entity_id
_entity_poly.type
_entity_poly.pdbx_seq_one_letter_code
_entity_poly.pdbx_strand_id
1 'polypeptide(L)'
;MRQITVSLILLFSLLTQSAKAQDKLPPYPDVIRHFFSHYSYEPAEFTDALLMAKKKEGWYVTIVNQTENDRIKKQQLFWDLKTGQYLPLEGFNDRLSDEEAQTKIYDYLSGTSSVFNFYGYERCRYYGFTGWEMALIRDYGSNVTALSDTMLDGLARAYSFYATGFLWSQTGQLDGNNDPLRTQLDNMEQPSPERIMKFKNYVDTSLSFYKLLTGKNPAYKGVVGNAAMKMFNEQMHGYHMMMLAGDSLKANEYLNSITPDPIFLAMAKNYLAGLAPNAIIITYGDNDTYQLWYAQQALKYRKDVAVINNSLLGLAPAVNWIKSAKVVDFTIPASSYSKQFWQYARHYQTAAGSTSAQTVSEFLEELKNQKISQPDASTYEPLSYTHTKLTIPVDMAKLQKTGVPGKVIKNIQAELGEFMFLSDILTLDIINTNIYTRPIYFTTTFEPLAKYIQQEGFVYRLTTERGKEDTLTQTEVLLTEKALNTQIQLPALYQQGAAPHPLDFFDNTYISACQRVADYYFANAIPGKARTWSKKAFDYSTSHNAYVNFSIVKMADILFKTGENETAVKWLEKMAVQIEYNFNHPAALVLNLDKSMAASFVLMIQSTLKGNSNQSKIVDDVLQRLSTE
;
A
#
# COMPACT_ATOMS: atom_id res chain seq x y z
N MET A 1 17.40 11.99 53.79
CA MET A 1 16.31 11.66 52.84
C MET A 1 16.05 12.71 51.75
N ARG A 2 16.37 14.01 51.92
CA ARG A 2 16.14 15.02 50.86
C ARG A 2 17.17 15.08 49.71
N GLN A 3 18.37 14.49 49.86
CA GLN A 3 19.39 14.49 48.79
C GLN A 3 19.25 13.33 47.79
N ILE A 4 18.60 12.22 48.16
CA ILE A 4 18.42 11.06 47.28
C ILE A 4 17.28 11.30 46.26
N THR A 5 16.26 12.09 46.63
CA THR A 5 15.14 12.42 45.74
C THR A 5 15.51 13.40 44.64
N VAL A 6 16.47 14.31 44.88
CA VAL A 6 16.91 15.30 43.87
C VAL A 6 17.81 14.65 42.81
N SER A 7 18.66 13.69 43.20
CA SER A 7 19.49 12.93 42.25
C SER A 7 18.68 11.97 41.36
N LEU A 8 17.58 11.41 41.86
CA LEU A 8 16.66 10.58 41.07
C LEU A 8 15.86 11.40 40.05
N ILE A 9 15.45 12.63 40.39
CA ILE A 9 14.74 13.53 39.47
C ILE A 9 15.69 14.08 38.39
N LEU A 10 16.97 14.33 38.71
CA LEU A 10 18.00 14.72 37.74
C LEU A 10 18.42 13.57 36.82
N LEU A 11 18.47 12.33 37.31
CA LEU A 11 18.69 11.16 36.43
C LEU A 11 17.49 10.88 35.52
N PHE A 12 16.25 11.07 36.01
CA PHE A 12 15.04 10.93 35.17
C PHE A 12 14.91 12.06 34.13
N SER A 13 15.36 13.29 34.45
CA SER A 13 15.39 14.41 33.49
C SER A 13 16.52 14.28 32.44
N LEU A 14 17.65 13.68 32.80
CA LEU A 14 18.74 13.36 31.85
C LEU A 14 18.38 12.17 30.94
N LEU A 15 17.69 11.15 31.45
CA LEU A 15 17.19 10.03 30.63
C LEU A 15 16.08 10.48 29.66
N THR A 16 15.18 11.39 30.08
CA THR A 16 14.17 11.97 29.18
C THR A 16 14.75 12.96 28.16
N GLN A 17 15.85 13.66 28.48
CA GLN A 17 16.61 14.43 27.47
C GLN A 17 17.35 13.53 26.48
N SER A 18 17.84 12.35 26.89
CA SER A 18 18.50 11.42 25.98
C SER A 18 17.52 10.76 24.98
N ALA A 19 16.25 10.57 25.37
CA ALA A 19 15.19 10.14 24.46
C ALA A 19 14.75 11.27 23.51
N LYS A 20 14.78 12.53 23.94
CA LYS A 20 14.60 13.72 23.06
C LYS A 20 15.80 14.01 22.16
N ALA A 21 16.97 13.44 22.44
CA ALA A 21 18.17 13.63 21.62
C ALA A 21 18.10 12.90 20.25
N GLN A 22 17.08 12.07 20.03
CA GLN A 22 16.77 11.48 18.72
C GLN A 22 16.23 12.51 17.70
N ASP A 23 15.81 13.70 18.15
CA ASP A 23 15.01 14.68 17.38
C ASP A 23 15.80 15.85 16.76
N LYS A 24 17.10 15.73 16.52
CA LYS A 24 17.88 16.84 15.96
C LYS A 24 17.91 16.91 14.43
N LEU A 25 17.57 15.84 13.71
CA LEU A 25 17.58 15.87 12.25
C LEU A 25 16.36 16.65 11.73
N PRO A 26 16.51 17.53 10.73
CA PRO A 26 15.39 18.12 10.02
C PRO A 26 14.49 17.02 9.44
N PRO A 27 13.16 17.19 9.48
CA PRO A 27 12.23 16.32 8.77
C PRO A 27 12.57 16.23 7.28
N TYR A 28 12.30 15.07 6.66
CA TYR A 28 12.56 14.85 5.23
C TYR A 28 11.91 15.92 4.33
N PRO A 29 10.65 16.37 4.55
CA PRO A 29 10.06 17.46 3.76
C PRO A 29 10.88 18.75 3.80
N ASP A 30 11.45 19.07 4.95
CA ASP A 30 12.24 20.29 5.10
C ASP A 30 13.59 20.16 4.40
N VAL A 31 14.19 18.97 4.40
CA VAL A 31 15.42 18.70 3.63
C VAL A 31 15.18 18.82 2.13
N ILE A 32 14.08 18.26 1.62
CA ILE A 32 13.69 18.34 0.21
C ILE A 32 13.41 19.79 -0.20
N ARG A 33 12.61 20.51 0.58
CA ARG A 33 12.34 21.94 0.34
C ARG A 33 13.61 22.77 0.41
N HIS A 34 14.49 22.51 1.39
CA HIS A 34 15.74 23.24 1.52
C HIS A 34 16.65 22.99 0.32
N PHE A 35 16.73 21.75 -0.17
CA PHE A 35 17.49 21.43 -1.38
C PHE A 35 16.94 22.18 -2.60
N PHE A 36 15.66 22.01 -2.96
CA PHE A 36 15.10 22.60 -4.18
C PHE A 36 14.88 24.12 -4.13
N SER A 37 14.93 24.74 -2.94
CA SER A 37 14.92 26.21 -2.80
C SER A 37 16.29 26.86 -3.05
N HIS A 38 17.38 26.08 -3.03
CA HIS A 38 18.75 26.58 -3.18
C HIS A 38 19.51 25.95 -4.36
N TYR A 39 19.14 24.72 -4.73
CA TYR A 39 19.85 23.91 -5.69
C TYR A 39 18.89 23.25 -6.67
N SER A 40 19.45 22.81 -7.80
CA SER A 40 18.79 21.86 -8.69
C SER A 40 19.75 20.76 -9.12
N TYR A 41 19.19 19.65 -9.57
CA TYR A 41 19.95 18.54 -10.14
C TYR A 41 19.21 17.99 -11.34
N GLU A 42 19.89 17.97 -12.47
CA GLU A 42 19.46 17.27 -13.67
C GLU A 42 20.44 16.11 -13.92
N PRO A 43 19.93 14.86 -14.01
CA PRO A 43 20.77 13.69 -14.21
C PRO A 43 21.67 13.82 -15.46
N ALA A 44 22.96 13.52 -15.31
CA ALA A 44 23.89 13.49 -16.44
C ALA A 44 23.64 12.27 -17.35
N GLU A 45 23.21 11.16 -16.74
CA GLU A 45 22.77 9.93 -17.39
C GLU A 45 21.35 9.62 -16.91
N PHE A 46 20.52 9.00 -17.75
CA PHE A 46 19.18 8.55 -17.35
C PHE A 46 19.21 7.58 -16.15
N THR A 47 20.32 6.88 -15.96
CA THR A 47 20.56 5.93 -14.87
C THR A 47 20.98 6.60 -13.56
N ASP A 48 21.26 7.90 -13.57
CA ASP A 48 21.66 8.64 -12.38
C ASP A 48 20.43 9.08 -11.57
N ALA A 49 20.48 8.87 -10.25
CA ALA A 49 19.43 9.31 -9.34
C ALA A 49 19.99 10.11 -8.17
N LEU A 50 19.23 11.13 -7.77
CA LEU A 50 19.47 11.94 -6.58
C LEU A 50 18.74 11.32 -5.38
N LEU A 51 19.48 11.00 -4.33
CA LEU A 51 18.98 10.41 -3.10
C LEU A 51 19.33 11.28 -1.89
N MET A 52 18.40 11.38 -0.95
CA MET A 52 18.62 12.02 0.35
C MET A 52 18.95 10.96 1.39
N ALA A 53 20.21 10.70 1.67
CA ALA A 53 20.60 9.64 2.60
C ALA A 53 20.65 10.15 4.05
N LYS A 54 19.79 9.61 4.92
CA LYS A 54 19.79 9.86 6.36
C LYS A 54 20.79 8.91 7.03
N LYS A 55 21.91 9.42 7.53
CA LYS A 55 23.02 8.62 8.09
C LYS A 55 23.35 9.03 9.53
N LYS A 56 24.43 8.48 10.09
CA LYS A 56 24.88 8.73 11.47
C LYS A 56 25.24 10.19 11.71
N GLU A 57 25.95 10.79 10.76
CA GLU A 57 26.48 12.14 10.83
C GLU A 57 25.43 13.20 10.49
N GLY A 58 24.36 12.85 9.79
CA GLY A 58 23.40 13.84 9.29
C GLY A 58 22.66 13.41 8.03
N TRP A 59 22.17 14.40 7.28
CA TRP A 59 21.61 14.19 5.95
C TRP A 59 22.69 14.37 4.89
N TYR A 60 22.70 13.48 3.92
CA TYR A 60 23.59 13.53 2.78
C TYR A 60 22.78 13.68 1.50
N VAL A 61 23.27 14.51 0.58
CA VAL A 61 22.84 14.46 -0.82
C VAL A 61 23.77 13.50 -1.55
N THR A 62 23.20 12.46 -2.15
CA THR A 62 23.92 11.39 -2.83
C THR A 62 23.44 11.27 -4.28
N ILE A 63 24.36 11.17 -5.22
CA ILE A 63 24.08 10.78 -6.60
C ILE A 63 24.57 9.36 -6.78
N VAL A 64 23.69 8.48 -7.25
CA VAL A 64 23.97 7.06 -7.50
C VAL A 64 23.68 6.70 -8.95
N ASN A 65 24.31 5.65 -9.46
CA ASN A 65 23.88 4.99 -10.70
C ASN A 65 22.98 3.80 -10.34
N GLN A 66 21.70 3.87 -10.72
CA GLN A 66 20.68 2.87 -10.38
C GLN A 66 20.85 1.54 -11.09
N THR A 67 21.51 1.53 -12.26
CA THR A 67 21.79 0.28 -13.00
C THR A 67 23.03 -0.45 -12.51
N GLU A 68 23.87 0.23 -11.73
CA GLU A 68 25.08 -0.32 -11.13
C GLU A 68 24.93 -0.47 -9.62
N ASN A 69 23.81 -1.03 -9.17
CA ASN A 69 23.62 -1.39 -7.76
C ASN A 69 23.71 -0.17 -6.82
N ASP A 70 23.17 0.96 -7.26
CA ASP A 70 23.29 2.27 -6.60
C ASP A 70 24.74 2.69 -6.31
N ARG A 71 25.68 2.40 -7.23
CA ARG A 71 27.07 2.85 -7.13
C ARG A 71 27.11 4.37 -6.93
N ILE A 72 27.70 4.79 -5.81
CA ILE A 72 27.81 6.21 -5.45
C ILE A 72 28.75 6.92 -6.44
N LYS A 73 28.21 7.88 -7.21
CA LYS A 73 28.98 8.80 -8.05
C LYS A 73 29.43 10.04 -7.26
N LYS A 74 28.57 10.53 -6.36
CA LYS A 74 28.83 11.71 -5.54
C LYS A 74 28.09 11.61 -4.20
N GLN A 75 28.72 12.04 -3.12
CA GLN A 75 28.06 12.11 -1.80
C GLN A 75 28.62 13.27 -0.99
N GLN A 76 27.75 14.12 -0.48
CA GLN A 76 28.12 15.29 0.31
C GLN A 76 27.23 15.39 1.55
N LEU A 77 27.83 15.70 2.70
CA LEU A 77 27.08 15.99 3.93
C LEU A 77 26.34 17.32 3.70
N PHE A 78 25.01 17.27 3.78
CA PHE A 78 24.14 18.40 3.47
C PHE A 78 23.59 19.06 4.73
N TRP A 79 23.32 18.27 5.77
CA TRP A 79 22.98 18.80 7.09
C TRP A 79 23.77 18.03 8.14
N ASP A 80 24.52 18.74 8.98
CA ASP A 80 25.40 18.14 9.98
C ASP A 80 24.74 18.08 11.36
N LEU A 81 24.67 16.86 11.92
CA LEU A 81 24.08 16.60 13.24
C LEU A 81 24.85 17.27 14.38
N LYS A 82 26.16 17.50 14.22
CA LYS A 82 26.99 18.10 15.27
C LYS A 82 26.74 19.60 15.38
N THR A 83 26.74 20.29 14.25
CA THR A 83 26.54 21.75 14.19
C THR A 83 25.07 22.16 14.15
N GLY A 84 24.18 21.30 13.66
CA GLY A 84 22.77 21.61 13.49
C GLY A 84 22.47 22.48 12.26
N GLN A 85 23.39 22.54 11.29
CA GLN A 85 23.35 23.47 10.16
C GLN A 85 23.38 22.74 8.82
N TYR A 86 22.75 23.38 7.82
CA TYR A 86 22.95 23.00 6.42
C TYR A 86 24.33 23.45 5.94
N LEU A 87 25.01 22.57 5.22
CA LEU A 87 26.31 22.82 4.61
C LEU A 87 26.13 23.11 3.12
N PRO A 88 26.92 24.04 2.55
CA PRO A 88 26.86 24.32 1.12
C PRO A 88 27.25 23.07 0.33
N LEU A 89 26.52 22.80 -0.75
CA LEU A 89 26.83 21.72 -1.67
C LEU A 89 27.66 22.25 -2.84
N GLU A 90 28.71 21.53 -3.21
CA GLU A 90 29.55 21.86 -4.36
C GLU A 90 29.11 21.09 -5.60
N GLY A 91 29.17 21.73 -6.78
CA GLY A 91 28.88 21.10 -8.08
C GLY A 91 27.43 20.62 -8.24
N PHE A 92 26.48 21.41 -7.73
CA PHE A 92 25.05 21.35 -8.09
C PHE A 92 24.69 22.63 -8.84
N ASN A 93 23.62 22.58 -9.61
CA ASN A 93 23.13 23.73 -10.34
C ASN A 93 22.38 24.69 -9.39
N ASP A 94 22.21 25.94 -9.82
CA ASP A 94 21.37 26.91 -9.12
C ASP A 94 19.90 26.44 -9.07
N ARG A 95 19.14 26.98 -8.12
CA ARG A 95 17.71 26.65 -7.94
C ARG A 95 16.90 26.84 -9.24
N LEU A 96 15.84 26.05 -9.38
CA LEU A 96 14.84 26.20 -10.44
C LEU A 96 13.93 27.41 -10.19
N SER A 97 13.02 27.70 -11.13
CA SER A 97 11.90 28.63 -10.87
C SER A 97 11.01 28.09 -9.75
N ASP A 98 10.25 28.97 -9.08
CA ASP A 98 9.40 28.56 -7.95
C ASP A 98 8.39 27.47 -8.37
N GLU A 99 7.81 27.56 -9.56
CA GLU A 99 6.86 26.56 -10.09
C GLU A 99 7.51 25.19 -10.32
N GLU A 100 8.69 25.16 -10.96
CA GLU A 100 9.43 23.92 -11.21
C GLU A 100 9.96 23.30 -9.90
N ALA A 101 10.44 24.12 -8.97
CA ALA A 101 10.88 23.67 -7.66
C ALA A 101 9.73 23.02 -6.88
N GLN A 102 8.53 23.63 -6.88
CA GLN A 102 7.36 23.04 -6.23
C GLN A 102 6.96 21.71 -6.85
N THR A 103 7.05 21.58 -8.18
CA THR A 103 6.80 20.31 -8.88
C THR A 103 7.77 19.23 -8.43
N LYS A 104 9.08 19.52 -8.42
CA LYS A 104 10.10 18.56 -7.96
C LYS A 104 9.92 18.21 -6.46
N ILE A 105 9.60 19.19 -5.61
CA ILE A 105 9.30 18.94 -4.19
C ILE A 105 8.14 17.96 -4.07
N TYR A 106 7.04 18.19 -4.79
CA TYR A 106 5.89 17.29 -4.79
C TYR A 106 6.27 15.87 -5.24
N ASP A 107 7.05 15.72 -6.31
CA ASP A 107 7.45 14.41 -6.82
C ASP A 107 8.27 13.60 -5.80
N TYR A 108 9.15 14.26 -5.04
CA TYR A 108 9.93 13.61 -3.99
C TYR A 108 9.12 13.28 -2.74
N LEU A 109 8.11 14.08 -2.40
CA LEU A 109 7.26 13.86 -1.23
C LEU A 109 6.12 12.87 -1.49
N SER A 110 5.64 12.80 -2.74
CA SER A 110 4.69 11.78 -3.20
C SER A 110 5.35 10.41 -3.45
N GLY A 111 6.68 10.38 -3.57
CA GLY A 111 7.45 9.16 -3.79
C GLY A 111 7.49 8.71 -5.25
N THR A 112 7.07 9.55 -6.20
CA THR A 112 7.11 9.25 -7.64
C THR A 112 8.54 9.29 -8.20
N SER A 113 9.43 10.09 -7.59
CA SER A 113 10.81 10.28 -8.05
C SER A 113 11.88 9.51 -7.26
N SER A 114 11.51 8.76 -6.22
CA SER A 114 12.46 8.09 -5.34
C SER A 114 12.09 6.64 -5.10
N VAL A 115 13.07 5.74 -5.24
CA VAL A 115 12.95 4.32 -4.84
C VAL A 115 12.70 4.15 -3.33
N PHE A 116 13.02 5.18 -2.54
CA PHE A 116 12.71 5.27 -1.11
C PHE A 116 11.47 6.12 -0.87
N ASN A 117 10.52 5.60 -0.08
CA ASN A 117 9.30 6.33 0.28
C ASN A 117 9.47 7.23 1.51
N PHE A 118 8.62 8.26 1.61
CA PHE A 118 8.59 9.21 2.73
C PHE A 118 8.38 8.52 4.10
N TYR A 119 7.53 7.49 4.17
CA TYR A 119 7.30 6.77 5.42
C TYR A 119 8.57 6.16 6.00
N GLY A 120 9.45 5.58 5.18
CA GLY A 120 10.74 5.09 5.66
C GLY A 120 11.62 6.20 6.24
N TYR A 121 11.64 7.40 5.65
CA TYR A 121 12.40 8.53 6.19
C TYR A 121 11.91 9.03 7.55
N GLU A 122 10.60 8.97 7.78
CA GLU A 122 9.99 9.38 9.05
C GLU A 122 10.30 8.36 10.17
N ARG A 123 10.31 7.06 9.83
CA ARG A 123 10.37 5.97 10.82
C ARG A 123 11.78 5.48 11.08
N CYS A 124 12.59 5.38 10.04
CA CYS A 124 13.92 4.83 10.15
C CYS A 124 14.93 5.94 10.48
N ARG A 125 15.79 5.66 11.46
CA ARG A 125 16.88 6.59 11.82
C ARG A 125 17.90 6.68 10.69
N TYR A 126 18.19 5.57 10.02
CA TYR A 126 18.96 5.52 8.78
C TYR A 126 18.08 5.05 7.64
N TYR A 127 18.10 5.76 6.51
CA TYR A 127 17.26 5.46 5.35
C TYR A 127 17.72 6.25 4.12
N GLY A 128 17.23 5.91 2.93
CA GLY A 128 17.53 6.66 1.70
C GLY A 128 18.85 6.30 1.03
N PHE A 129 19.40 5.13 1.36
CA PHE A 129 20.61 4.60 0.72
C PHE A 129 20.66 3.08 0.86
N THR A 130 21.28 2.44 -0.11
CA THR A 130 21.71 1.05 -0.08
C THR A 130 22.41 0.61 1.22
N GLY A 131 21.92 -0.46 1.85
CA GLY A 131 22.49 -1.01 3.09
C GLY A 131 22.12 -0.23 4.36
N TRP A 132 21.13 0.66 4.30
CA TRP A 132 20.61 1.41 5.44
C TRP A 132 20.19 0.49 6.60
N GLU A 133 19.62 -0.66 6.28
CA GLU A 133 19.11 -1.62 7.24
C GLU A 133 20.24 -2.20 8.09
N MET A 134 21.38 -2.53 7.47
CA MET A 134 22.54 -3.06 8.19
C MET A 134 23.28 -1.98 8.95
N ALA A 135 23.37 -0.77 8.42
CA ALA A 135 23.90 0.34 9.18
C ALA A 135 23.08 0.57 10.47
N LEU A 136 21.75 0.47 10.38
CA LEU A 136 20.86 0.63 11.53
C LEU A 136 20.99 -0.51 12.52
N ILE A 137 20.97 -1.77 12.04
CA ILE A 137 21.15 -2.97 12.86
C ILE A 137 22.50 -2.95 13.58
N ARG A 138 23.59 -2.61 12.89
CA ARG A 138 24.94 -2.58 13.49
C ARG A 138 25.04 -1.56 14.62
N ASP A 139 24.52 -0.35 14.39
CA ASP A 139 24.68 0.76 15.34
C ASP A 139 23.67 0.71 16.50
N TYR A 140 22.50 0.08 16.33
CA TYR A 140 21.42 0.10 17.33
C TYR A 140 20.81 -1.26 17.69
N GLY A 141 21.16 -2.34 17.00
CA GLY A 141 20.52 -3.66 17.15
C GLY A 141 20.77 -4.35 18.48
N SER A 142 21.77 -3.93 19.26
CA SER A 142 22.15 -4.54 20.55
C SER A 142 21.65 -3.80 21.80
N ASN A 143 21.12 -2.58 21.69
CA ASN A 143 20.73 -1.75 22.83
C ASN A 143 19.21 -1.49 22.88
N VAL A 144 18.46 -2.43 23.45
CA VAL A 144 16.99 -2.49 23.34
C VAL A 144 16.26 -1.71 24.46
N THR A 145 16.87 -1.56 25.64
CA THR A 145 16.16 -1.14 26.86
C THR A 145 15.80 0.35 26.96
N ALA A 146 16.21 1.18 25.99
CA ALA A 146 15.96 2.63 26.00
C ALA A 146 15.45 3.19 24.65
N LEU A 147 14.95 2.33 23.75
CA LEU A 147 14.51 2.76 22.42
C LEU A 147 13.12 3.42 22.45
N SER A 148 12.97 4.51 21.67
CA SER A 148 11.67 5.11 21.36
C SER A 148 10.81 4.17 20.51
N ASP A 149 9.51 4.45 20.42
CA ASP A 149 8.57 3.60 19.69
C ASP A 149 8.90 3.53 18.19
N THR A 150 9.28 4.68 17.61
CA THR A 150 9.70 4.77 16.20
C THR A 150 11.01 4.04 15.94
N MET A 151 11.96 4.03 16.90
CA MET A 151 13.18 3.22 16.78
C MET A 151 12.92 1.73 16.85
N LEU A 152 11.98 1.28 17.69
CA LEU A 152 11.56 -0.12 17.73
C LEU A 152 10.97 -0.55 16.39
N ASP A 153 10.06 0.25 15.81
CA ASP A 153 9.49 0.00 14.47
C ASP A 153 10.57 0.03 13.38
N GLY A 154 11.45 1.05 13.37
CA GLY A 154 12.53 1.17 12.41
C GLY A 154 13.52 0.00 12.45
N LEU A 155 13.89 -0.48 13.64
CA LEU A 155 14.74 -1.67 13.79
C LEU A 155 14.02 -2.95 13.36
N ALA A 156 12.76 -3.13 13.75
CA ALA A 156 11.97 -4.28 13.31
C ALA A 156 11.90 -4.34 11.77
N ARG A 157 11.69 -3.19 11.12
CA ARG A 157 11.69 -3.06 9.66
C ARG A 157 13.04 -3.35 9.04
N ALA A 158 14.14 -2.85 9.62
CA ALA A 158 15.48 -3.14 9.14
C ALA A 158 15.78 -4.65 9.19
N TYR A 159 15.45 -5.31 10.30
CA TYR A 159 15.64 -6.76 10.43
C TYR A 159 14.79 -7.55 9.43
N SER A 160 13.50 -7.19 9.27
CA SER A 160 12.59 -7.80 8.30
C SER A 160 13.11 -7.62 6.87
N PHE A 161 13.46 -6.40 6.48
CA PHE A 161 13.98 -6.07 5.16
C PHE A 161 15.30 -6.81 4.87
N TYR A 162 16.23 -6.80 5.83
CA TYR A 162 17.51 -7.50 5.70
C TYR A 162 17.32 -9.01 5.50
N ALA A 163 16.37 -9.62 6.23
CA ALA A 163 16.06 -11.04 6.14
C ALA A 163 15.70 -11.46 4.71
N THR A 164 14.94 -10.65 3.98
CA THR A 164 14.47 -10.98 2.62
C THR A 164 15.60 -11.31 1.65
N GLY A 165 16.79 -10.70 1.83
CA GLY A 165 17.99 -10.95 1.02
C GLY A 165 18.50 -12.39 1.07
N PHE A 166 18.10 -13.18 2.08
CA PHE A 166 18.47 -14.60 2.14
C PHE A 166 17.57 -15.49 1.27
N LEU A 167 16.44 -14.99 0.77
CA LEU A 167 15.55 -15.74 -0.13
C LEU A 167 15.62 -15.14 -1.54
N TRP A 168 14.52 -15.16 -2.29
CA TRP A 168 14.40 -14.68 -3.67
C TRP A 168 14.21 -13.16 -3.79
N SER A 169 14.88 -12.38 -2.93
CA SER A 169 14.59 -10.95 -2.77
C SER A 169 14.42 -10.21 -4.10
N GLN A 170 13.27 -9.54 -4.27
CA GLN A 170 12.99 -8.69 -5.44
C GLN A 170 13.72 -7.34 -5.36
N THR A 171 14.24 -6.98 -4.19
CA THR A 171 14.84 -5.68 -3.87
C THR A 171 16.25 -5.82 -3.29
N GLY A 172 16.84 -7.02 -3.36
CA GLY A 172 17.91 -7.46 -2.46
C GLY A 172 19.19 -7.86 -3.16
N GLN A 173 19.72 -6.97 -3.98
CA GLN A 173 21.16 -6.70 -4.01
C GLN A 173 21.30 -5.20 -4.11
N LEU A 174 21.90 -4.60 -3.09
CA LEU A 174 22.39 -3.23 -3.20
C LEU A 174 23.74 -3.10 -2.47
N ASP A 175 24.03 -3.85 -1.40
CA ASP A 175 25.39 -3.87 -0.84
C ASP A 175 26.30 -4.91 -1.52
N GLY A 176 27.54 -4.49 -1.83
CA GLY A 176 28.61 -5.43 -2.12
C GLY A 176 28.93 -6.27 -0.88
N ASN A 177 28.41 -7.49 -0.83
CA ASN A 177 28.93 -8.65 -0.09
C ASN A 177 29.36 -8.44 1.37
N ASN A 178 28.44 -8.08 2.28
CA ASN A 178 28.69 -8.34 3.70
C ASN A 178 28.35 -9.79 4.11
N ASP A 179 27.50 -10.50 3.35
CA ASP A 179 27.17 -11.91 3.57
C ASP A 179 27.02 -12.65 2.23
N PRO A 180 27.85 -13.66 1.92
CA PRO A 180 27.79 -14.39 0.65
C PRO A 180 26.47 -15.15 0.46
N LEU A 181 25.71 -15.40 1.52
CA LEU A 181 24.40 -16.04 1.43
C LEU A 181 23.27 -15.09 1.00
N ARG A 182 23.57 -13.82 0.71
CA ARG A 182 22.62 -12.86 0.12
C ARG A 182 22.86 -12.64 -1.37
N THR A 183 23.69 -13.46 -2.02
CA THR A 183 23.79 -13.46 -3.49
C THR A 183 22.44 -13.78 -4.11
N GLN A 184 22.03 -13.04 -5.14
CA GLN A 184 20.74 -13.22 -5.80
C GLN A 184 20.57 -14.67 -6.27
N LEU A 185 19.43 -15.26 -5.92
CA LEU A 185 19.01 -16.56 -6.41
C LEU A 185 18.42 -16.41 -7.81
N ASP A 186 18.59 -17.42 -8.66
CA ASP A 186 17.76 -17.51 -9.86
C ASP A 186 16.27 -17.57 -9.45
N ASN A 187 15.38 -17.05 -10.31
CA ASN A 187 13.95 -16.95 -10.02
C ASN A 187 13.28 -18.25 -9.55
N MET A 188 13.83 -19.42 -9.86
CA MET A 188 13.28 -20.72 -9.44
C MET A 188 14.22 -21.54 -8.55
N GLU A 189 15.41 -21.02 -8.23
CA GLU A 189 16.41 -21.71 -7.40
C GLU A 189 15.95 -21.76 -5.94
N GLN A 190 15.92 -22.94 -5.32
CA GLN A 190 15.50 -23.04 -3.92
C GLN A 190 16.60 -22.54 -2.96
N PRO A 191 16.26 -21.76 -1.91
CA PRO A 191 17.23 -21.32 -0.92
C PRO A 191 17.80 -22.51 -0.16
N SER A 192 19.10 -22.44 0.16
CA SER A 192 19.75 -23.47 0.98
C SER A 192 19.20 -23.48 2.41
N PRO A 193 19.34 -24.60 3.16
CA PRO A 193 18.95 -24.65 4.57
C PRO A 193 19.59 -23.55 5.44
N GLU A 194 20.82 -23.14 5.12
CA GLU A 194 21.52 -22.06 5.83
C GLU A 194 20.89 -20.69 5.55
N ARG A 195 20.50 -20.42 4.30
CA ARG A 195 19.74 -19.22 3.90
C ARG A 195 18.39 -19.16 4.61
N ILE A 196 17.66 -20.28 4.64
CA ILE A 196 16.37 -20.40 5.35
C ILE A 196 16.54 -20.10 6.84
N MET A 197 17.60 -20.63 7.46
CA MET A 197 17.89 -20.39 8.87
C MET A 197 18.22 -18.91 9.15
N LYS A 198 19.06 -18.27 8.32
CA LYS A 198 19.36 -16.83 8.47
C LYS A 198 18.12 -15.96 8.30
N PHE A 199 17.31 -16.22 7.28
CA PHE A 199 16.01 -15.55 7.11
C PHE A 199 15.18 -15.64 8.39
N LYS A 200 14.98 -16.86 8.91
CA LYS A 200 14.19 -17.08 10.12
C LYS A 200 14.74 -16.33 11.32
N ASN A 201 16.05 -16.38 11.57
CA ASN A 201 16.66 -15.71 12.71
C ASN A 201 16.42 -14.18 12.70
N TYR A 202 16.52 -13.57 11.53
CA TYR A 202 16.28 -12.13 11.40
C TYR A 202 14.79 -11.76 11.49
N VAL A 203 13.88 -12.57 10.94
CA VAL A 203 12.44 -12.39 11.12
C VAL A 203 12.03 -12.58 12.58
N ASP A 204 12.54 -13.60 13.28
CA ASP A 204 12.29 -13.80 14.70
C ASP A 204 12.79 -12.60 15.54
N THR A 205 13.93 -12.03 15.15
CA THR A 205 14.45 -10.81 15.76
C THR A 205 13.53 -9.62 15.51
N SER A 206 13.05 -9.42 14.27
CA SER A 206 12.04 -8.40 13.94
C SER A 206 10.77 -8.54 14.78
N LEU A 207 10.25 -9.77 14.91
CA LEU A 207 9.09 -10.09 15.73
C LEU A 207 9.31 -9.75 17.21
N SER A 208 10.52 -9.93 17.73
CA SER A 208 10.84 -9.54 19.11
C SER A 208 10.67 -8.03 19.34
N PHE A 209 11.08 -7.20 18.37
CA PHE A 209 10.90 -5.75 18.43
C PHE A 209 9.43 -5.36 18.31
N TYR A 210 8.68 -5.99 17.40
CA TYR A 210 7.24 -5.74 17.29
C TYR A 210 6.46 -6.18 18.53
N LYS A 211 6.86 -7.28 19.17
CA LYS A 211 6.29 -7.73 20.44
C LYS A 211 6.55 -6.72 21.56
N LEU A 212 7.77 -6.19 21.64
CA LEU A 212 8.12 -5.14 22.60
C LEU A 212 7.32 -3.85 22.32
N LEU A 213 7.25 -3.42 21.07
CA LEU A 213 6.50 -2.23 20.67
C LEU A 213 5.01 -2.38 20.99
N THR A 214 4.42 -3.53 20.67
CA THR A 214 3.01 -3.83 20.98
C THR A 214 2.75 -3.78 22.48
N GLY A 215 3.65 -4.34 23.31
CA GLY A 215 3.52 -4.28 24.77
C GLY A 215 3.73 -2.88 25.35
N LYS A 216 4.63 -2.09 24.74
CA LYS A 216 4.99 -0.73 25.20
C LYS A 216 3.94 0.31 24.80
N ASN A 217 3.47 0.26 23.55
CA ASN A 217 2.50 1.19 22.99
C ASN A 217 1.56 0.45 22.00
N PRO A 218 0.48 -0.17 22.51
CA PRO A 218 -0.52 -0.84 21.67
C PRO A 218 -1.19 0.10 20.64
N ALA A 219 -1.19 1.42 20.90
CA ALA A 219 -1.77 2.43 20.03
C ALA A 219 -0.79 2.94 18.96
N TYR A 220 0.47 2.48 18.96
CA TYR A 220 1.45 2.87 17.93
C TYR A 220 0.93 2.49 16.55
N LYS A 221 0.92 3.46 15.64
CA LYS A 221 0.38 3.35 14.29
C LYS A 221 1.52 3.39 13.26
N GLY A 222 1.47 2.47 12.29
CA GLY A 222 2.31 2.45 11.10
C GLY A 222 1.49 2.18 9.85
N VAL A 223 2.15 2.05 8.69
CA VAL A 223 1.49 1.92 7.38
C VAL A 223 0.40 0.86 7.39
N VAL A 224 0.64 -0.35 7.89
CA VAL A 224 -0.33 -1.45 7.81
C VAL A 224 -1.29 -1.55 8.99
N GLY A 225 -1.30 -0.60 9.93
CA GLY A 225 -2.14 -0.70 11.13
C GLY A 225 -1.39 -0.38 12.42
N ASN A 226 -1.92 -0.88 13.54
CA ASN A 226 -1.20 -0.82 14.81
C ASN A 226 -0.03 -1.83 14.87
N ALA A 227 0.78 -1.74 15.92
CA ALA A 227 1.92 -2.65 16.12
C ALA A 227 1.50 -4.13 16.16
N ALA A 228 0.34 -4.46 16.73
CA ALA A 228 -0.18 -5.83 16.76
C ALA A 228 -0.52 -6.36 15.36
N MET A 229 -1.15 -5.56 14.51
CA MET A 229 -1.40 -5.91 13.10
C MET A 229 -0.09 -6.13 12.35
N LYS A 230 0.90 -5.25 12.54
CA LYS A 230 2.19 -5.41 11.87
C LYS A 230 2.93 -6.68 12.34
N MET A 231 2.84 -7.01 13.63
CA MET A 231 3.35 -8.27 14.19
C MET A 231 2.66 -9.48 13.54
N PHE A 232 1.32 -9.47 13.46
CA PHE A 232 0.55 -10.52 12.79
C PHE A 232 1.00 -10.69 11.32
N ASN A 233 1.15 -9.59 10.58
CA ASN A 233 1.62 -9.62 9.20
C ASN A 233 3.04 -10.18 9.08
N GLU A 234 3.94 -9.84 10.00
CA GLU A 234 5.31 -10.37 10.04
C GLU A 234 5.33 -11.89 10.29
N GLN A 235 4.45 -12.40 11.17
CA GLN A 235 4.30 -13.84 11.41
C GLN A 235 3.76 -14.56 10.17
N MET A 236 2.75 -13.99 9.50
CA MET A 236 2.20 -14.56 8.29
C MET A 236 3.16 -14.48 7.09
N HIS A 237 3.99 -13.42 7.03
CA HIS A 237 5.11 -13.33 6.09
C HIS A 237 6.11 -14.46 6.32
N GLY A 238 6.54 -14.68 7.57
CA GLY A 238 7.39 -15.80 7.97
C GLY A 238 6.78 -17.16 7.59
N TYR A 239 5.51 -17.39 7.92
CA TYR A 239 4.77 -18.59 7.51
C TYR A 239 4.83 -18.80 5.99
N HIS A 240 4.47 -17.77 5.22
CA HIS A 240 4.38 -17.87 3.77
C HIS A 240 5.75 -18.13 3.13
N MET A 241 6.79 -17.38 3.52
CA MET A 241 8.13 -17.55 2.99
C MET A 241 8.72 -18.94 3.30
N MET A 242 8.48 -19.48 4.50
CA MET A 242 8.88 -20.85 4.83
C MET A 242 8.13 -21.90 4.01
N MET A 243 6.84 -21.68 3.73
CA MET A 243 6.07 -22.56 2.83
C MET A 243 6.65 -22.56 1.42
N LEU A 244 7.01 -21.39 0.88
CA LEU A 244 7.63 -21.28 -0.45
C LEU A 244 9.02 -21.94 -0.49
N ALA A 245 9.79 -21.83 0.59
CA ALA A 245 11.08 -22.49 0.76
C ALA A 245 10.99 -24.00 1.05
N GLY A 246 9.78 -24.58 1.07
CA GLY A 246 9.56 -26.00 1.29
C GLY A 246 9.73 -26.48 2.73
N ASP A 247 9.83 -25.57 3.71
CA ASP A 247 9.98 -25.91 5.14
C ASP A 247 8.66 -25.72 5.89
N SER A 248 7.75 -26.67 5.71
CA SER A 248 6.43 -26.63 6.36
C SER A 248 6.50 -26.72 7.89
N LEU A 249 7.57 -27.26 8.46
CA LEU A 249 7.74 -27.34 9.91
C LEU A 249 7.97 -25.95 10.49
N LYS A 250 8.95 -25.21 9.97
CA LYS A 250 9.20 -23.82 10.37
C LYS A 250 8.05 -22.89 10.01
N ALA A 251 7.35 -23.15 8.90
CA ALA A 251 6.13 -22.41 8.58
C ALA A 251 5.09 -22.56 9.70
N ASN A 252 4.80 -23.79 10.12
CA ASN A 252 3.81 -24.05 11.16
C ASN A 252 4.19 -23.46 12.53
N GLU A 253 5.48 -23.29 12.84
CA GLU A 253 5.90 -22.56 14.05
C GLU A 253 5.36 -21.12 14.04
N TYR A 254 5.49 -20.41 12.92
CA TYR A 254 4.93 -19.06 12.79
C TYR A 254 3.40 -19.08 12.92
N LEU A 255 2.72 -19.96 12.20
CA LEU A 255 1.25 -20.04 12.22
C LEU A 255 0.73 -20.31 13.64
N ASN A 256 1.37 -21.22 14.37
CA ASN A 256 1.01 -21.59 15.74
C ASN A 256 1.39 -20.53 16.78
N SER A 257 2.33 -19.64 16.47
CA SER A 257 2.72 -18.52 17.34
C SER A 257 1.73 -17.35 17.33
N ILE A 258 0.79 -17.35 16.39
CA ILE A 258 -0.17 -16.26 16.22
C ILE A 258 -1.26 -16.34 17.29
N THR A 259 -1.45 -15.24 18.01
CA THR A 259 -2.67 -14.97 18.78
C THR A 259 -3.48 -13.95 18.00
N PRO A 260 -4.52 -14.36 17.25
CA PRO A 260 -5.21 -13.46 16.35
C PRO A 260 -6.06 -12.47 17.16
N ASP A 261 -5.99 -11.19 16.80
CA ASP A 261 -6.95 -10.20 17.30
C ASP A 261 -8.36 -10.62 16.85
N PRO A 262 -9.36 -10.66 17.76
CA PRO A 262 -10.74 -10.99 17.41
C PRO A 262 -11.29 -10.17 16.23
N ILE A 263 -10.86 -8.92 16.08
CA ILE A 263 -11.26 -8.03 15.00
C ILE A 263 -10.74 -8.55 13.65
N PHE A 264 -9.46 -8.93 13.57
CA PHE A 264 -8.85 -9.44 12.33
C PHE A 264 -9.51 -10.75 11.91
N LEU A 265 -9.87 -11.59 12.89
CA LEU A 265 -10.58 -12.83 12.62
C LEU A 265 -12.00 -12.60 12.11
N ALA A 266 -12.76 -11.70 12.73
CA ALA A 266 -14.11 -11.38 12.31
C ALA A 266 -14.13 -10.83 10.87
N MET A 267 -13.14 -10.00 10.54
CA MET A 267 -12.92 -9.46 9.21
C MET A 267 -12.65 -10.54 8.17
N ALA A 268 -11.68 -11.42 8.39
CA ALA A 268 -11.39 -12.52 7.48
C ALA A 268 -12.62 -13.41 7.24
N LYS A 269 -13.38 -13.69 8.29
CA LYS A 269 -14.63 -14.45 8.19
C LYS A 269 -15.69 -13.73 7.37
N ASN A 270 -15.80 -12.40 7.48
CA ASN A 270 -16.74 -11.60 6.70
C ASN A 270 -16.39 -11.58 5.21
N TYR A 271 -15.11 -11.37 4.86
CA TYR A 271 -14.64 -11.50 3.47
C TYR A 271 -15.01 -12.86 2.91
N LEU A 272 -14.59 -13.92 3.59
CA LEU A 272 -14.83 -15.28 3.13
C LEU A 272 -16.31 -15.66 3.13
N ALA A 273 -17.14 -15.14 4.03
CA ALA A 273 -18.58 -15.42 4.06
C ALA A 273 -19.34 -14.79 2.88
N GLY A 274 -18.90 -13.62 2.41
CA GLY A 274 -19.52 -12.91 1.28
C GLY A 274 -19.26 -13.55 -0.08
N LEU A 275 -18.33 -14.50 -0.17
CA LEU A 275 -17.96 -15.13 -1.43
C LEU A 275 -18.87 -16.31 -1.78
N ALA A 276 -19.25 -16.43 -3.05
CA ALA A 276 -19.91 -17.62 -3.57
C ALA A 276 -19.07 -18.89 -3.32
N PRO A 277 -19.70 -20.09 -3.24
CA PRO A 277 -18.97 -21.35 -3.09
C PRO A 277 -17.92 -21.56 -4.17
N ASN A 278 -16.75 -22.09 -3.79
CA ASN A 278 -15.62 -22.39 -4.70
C ASN A 278 -15.07 -21.15 -5.45
N ALA A 279 -15.29 -19.94 -4.95
CA ALA A 279 -14.80 -18.72 -5.57
C ALA A 279 -13.25 -18.65 -5.63
N ILE A 280 -12.75 -17.78 -6.51
CA ILE A 280 -11.39 -17.23 -6.47
C ILE A 280 -11.53 -15.78 -6.00
N ILE A 281 -10.74 -15.37 -5.01
CA ILE A 281 -10.59 -13.96 -4.63
C ILE A 281 -9.14 -13.53 -4.88
N ILE A 282 -8.99 -12.44 -5.63
CA ILE A 282 -7.69 -11.78 -5.87
C ILE A 282 -7.50 -10.67 -4.83
N THR A 283 -6.40 -10.75 -4.09
CA THR A 283 -6.00 -9.81 -3.03
C THR A 283 -4.70 -9.12 -3.43
N TYR A 284 -4.26 -8.08 -2.71
CA TYR A 284 -3.14 -7.25 -3.17
C TYR A 284 -2.07 -6.97 -2.11
N GLY A 285 -2.42 -6.95 -0.83
CA GLY A 285 -1.51 -6.60 0.25
C GLY A 285 -1.53 -7.58 1.41
N ASP A 286 -0.80 -7.25 2.46
CA ASP A 286 -0.74 -8.08 3.66
C ASP A 286 -2.11 -8.14 4.37
N ASN A 287 -2.75 -6.97 4.53
CA ASN A 287 -3.95 -6.80 5.34
C ASN A 287 -5.20 -7.48 4.75
N ASP A 288 -5.28 -7.63 3.43
CA ASP A 288 -6.40 -8.27 2.75
C ASP A 288 -6.10 -9.74 2.35
N THR A 289 -4.85 -10.21 2.55
CA THR A 289 -4.43 -11.58 2.23
C THR A 289 -4.22 -12.44 3.47
N TYR A 290 -3.35 -11.99 4.38
CA TYR A 290 -2.84 -12.83 5.46
C TYR A 290 -3.91 -13.24 6.45
N GLN A 291 -4.88 -12.38 6.70
CA GLN A 291 -6.01 -12.70 7.57
C GLN A 291 -6.89 -13.80 6.96
N LEU A 292 -7.10 -13.79 5.64
CA LEU A 292 -7.85 -14.82 4.92
C LEU A 292 -7.10 -16.15 4.98
N TRP A 293 -5.81 -16.14 4.68
CA TRP A 293 -4.97 -17.34 4.78
C TRP A 293 -4.93 -17.88 6.20
N TYR A 294 -4.79 -17.04 7.23
CA TYR A 294 -4.84 -17.48 8.61
C TYR A 294 -6.17 -18.19 8.93
N ALA A 295 -7.30 -17.60 8.57
CA ALA A 295 -8.62 -18.21 8.76
C ALA A 295 -8.75 -19.57 8.04
N GLN A 296 -8.19 -19.71 6.84
CA GLN A 296 -8.21 -20.97 6.10
C GLN A 296 -7.26 -22.03 6.68
N GLN A 297 -6.05 -21.63 7.08
CA GLN A 297 -5.00 -22.58 7.48
C GLN A 297 -5.10 -22.96 8.95
N ALA A 298 -5.29 -22.00 9.85
CA ALA A 298 -5.43 -22.26 11.28
C ALA A 298 -6.83 -22.75 11.64
N LEU A 299 -7.87 -22.09 11.11
CA LEU A 299 -9.27 -22.34 11.55
C LEU A 299 -10.09 -23.20 10.60
N LYS A 300 -9.51 -23.62 9.47
CA LYS A 300 -10.16 -24.44 8.44
C LYS A 300 -11.47 -23.84 7.92
N TYR A 301 -11.59 -22.51 7.93
CA TYR A 301 -12.79 -21.79 7.50
C TYR A 301 -12.74 -21.50 6.00
N ARG A 302 -13.82 -21.81 5.25
CA ARG A 302 -13.95 -21.54 3.79
C ARG A 302 -12.72 -21.94 2.96
N LYS A 303 -12.23 -23.17 3.18
CA LYS A 303 -11.09 -23.72 2.40
C LYS A 303 -11.43 -24.00 0.93
N ASP A 304 -12.71 -23.91 0.55
CA ASP A 304 -13.17 -23.99 -0.84
C ASP A 304 -12.76 -22.76 -1.67
N VAL A 305 -12.56 -21.61 -1.03
CA VAL A 305 -12.15 -20.37 -1.71
C VAL A 305 -10.65 -20.40 -2.00
N ALA A 306 -10.26 -20.07 -3.23
CA ALA A 306 -8.87 -19.80 -3.56
C ALA A 306 -8.56 -18.32 -3.28
N VAL A 307 -7.60 -18.06 -2.39
CA VAL A 307 -7.12 -16.70 -2.09
C VAL A 307 -5.77 -16.51 -2.78
N ILE A 308 -5.74 -15.66 -3.80
CA ILE A 308 -4.56 -15.39 -4.63
C ILE A 308 -4.13 -13.95 -4.42
N ASN A 309 -2.90 -13.74 -3.94
CA ASN A 309 -2.34 -12.40 -3.82
C ASN A 309 -1.65 -12.01 -5.14
N ASN A 310 -2.16 -10.96 -5.80
CA ASN A 310 -1.65 -10.43 -7.06
C ASN A 310 -0.19 -9.97 -6.93
N SER A 311 0.18 -9.24 -5.88
CA SER A 311 1.56 -8.77 -5.68
C SER A 311 2.56 -9.93 -5.58
N LEU A 312 2.14 -11.08 -5.04
CA LEU A 312 2.96 -12.29 -4.99
C LEU A 312 3.01 -13.07 -6.31
N LEU A 313 2.12 -12.79 -7.27
CA LEU A 313 2.23 -13.35 -8.63
C LEU A 313 3.44 -12.80 -9.41
N GLY A 314 4.08 -11.72 -8.93
CA GLY A 314 5.38 -11.28 -9.44
C GLY A 314 6.55 -12.18 -9.02
N LEU A 315 6.35 -13.05 -8.01
CA LEU A 315 7.39 -13.93 -7.47
C LEU A 315 7.24 -15.34 -8.06
N ALA A 316 8.14 -15.74 -8.96
CA ALA A 316 8.09 -17.03 -9.64
C ALA A 316 7.94 -18.27 -8.70
N PRO A 317 8.60 -18.34 -7.53
CA PRO A 317 8.37 -19.40 -6.54
C PRO A 317 6.93 -19.44 -6.02
N ALA A 318 6.28 -18.30 -5.82
CA ALA A 318 4.88 -18.23 -5.39
C ALA A 318 3.93 -18.71 -6.49
N VAL A 319 4.17 -18.30 -7.75
CA VAL A 319 3.42 -18.79 -8.92
C VAL A 319 3.58 -20.30 -9.08
N ASN A 320 4.80 -20.81 -8.89
CA ASN A 320 5.08 -22.24 -8.94
C ASN A 320 4.38 -23.02 -7.82
N TRP A 321 4.33 -22.45 -6.61
CA TRP A 321 3.57 -23.04 -5.51
C TRP A 321 2.07 -23.11 -5.81
N ILE A 322 1.47 -22.03 -6.32
CA ILE A 322 0.06 -21.99 -6.75
C ILE A 322 -0.24 -23.10 -7.77
N LYS A 323 0.64 -23.25 -8.78
CA LYS A 323 0.53 -24.28 -9.82
C LYS A 323 0.64 -25.69 -9.25
N SER A 324 1.66 -25.93 -8.43
CA SER A 324 1.96 -27.25 -7.87
C SER A 324 0.88 -27.72 -6.90
N ALA A 325 0.35 -26.80 -6.09
CA ALA A 325 -0.75 -27.05 -5.17
C ALA A 325 -2.13 -27.06 -5.85
N LYS A 326 -2.22 -26.80 -7.17
CA LYS A 326 -3.46 -26.74 -7.95
C LYS A 326 -4.50 -25.82 -7.33
N VAL A 327 -4.06 -24.65 -6.84
CA VAL A 327 -4.96 -23.69 -6.19
C VAL A 327 -5.94 -23.10 -7.21
N VAL A 328 -5.42 -22.74 -8.39
CA VAL A 328 -6.16 -22.26 -9.57
C VAL A 328 -5.44 -22.71 -10.85
N ASP A 329 -6.18 -22.79 -11.95
CA ASP A 329 -5.61 -23.15 -13.26
C ASP A 329 -5.12 -21.89 -14.01
N PHE A 330 -4.03 -22.02 -14.76
CA PHE A 330 -3.52 -20.97 -15.65
C PHE A 330 -2.62 -21.58 -16.72
N THR A 331 -2.51 -20.93 -17.88
CA THR A 331 -1.88 -21.46 -19.09
C THR A 331 -0.39 -21.14 -19.21
N ILE A 332 0.10 -20.08 -18.57
CA ILE A 332 1.53 -19.72 -18.60
C ILE A 332 2.39 -20.84 -17.94
N PRO A 333 3.38 -21.40 -18.67
CA PRO A 333 4.22 -22.48 -18.14
C PRO A 333 5.34 -21.94 -17.24
N ALA A 334 5.93 -22.83 -16.43
CA ALA A 334 7.07 -22.49 -15.58
C ALA A 334 8.26 -21.97 -16.37
N SER A 335 8.49 -22.52 -17.58
CA SER A 335 9.51 -22.07 -18.52
C SER A 335 9.34 -20.64 -19.02
N SER A 336 8.18 -20.02 -18.78
CA SER A 336 7.92 -18.60 -19.06
C SER A 336 8.23 -17.76 -17.83
N TYR A 337 7.46 -17.91 -16.74
CA TYR A 337 7.59 -17.05 -15.56
C TYR A 337 8.90 -17.25 -14.78
N SER A 338 9.69 -18.31 -15.04
CA SER A 338 11.03 -18.45 -14.49
C SER A 338 12.05 -17.52 -15.14
N LYS A 339 11.81 -17.06 -16.37
CA LYS A 339 12.75 -16.22 -17.10
C LYS A 339 12.66 -14.80 -16.58
N GLN A 340 13.82 -14.16 -16.40
CA GLN A 340 13.88 -12.79 -15.92
C GLN A 340 12.95 -11.90 -16.75
N PHE A 341 13.13 -11.80 -18.07
CA PHE A 341 12.38 -10.85 -18.94
C PHE A 341 10.85 -10.94 -18.92
N TRP A 342 10.25 -11.93 -18.24
CA TRP A 342 8.81 -12.01 -17.98
C TRP A 342 8.32 -11.11 -16.83
N GLN A 343 9.21 -10.43 -16.09
CA GLN A 343 8.81 -9.57 -14.96
C GLN A 343 7.79 -8.49 -15.36
N TYR A 344 7.87 -7.97 -16.58
CA TYR A 344 6.88 -7.06 -17.14
C TYR A 344 6.86 -7.10 -18.67
N ALA A 345 5.79 -6.59 -19.25
CA ALA A 345 5.65 -6.33 -20.68
C ALA A 345 5.36 -4.85 -20.94
N ARG A 346 5.92 -4.30 -22.03
CA ARG A 346 5.75 -2.91 -22.44
C ARG A 346 4.93 -2.80 -23.73
N HIS A 347 4.02 -1.84 -23.77
CA HIS A 347 3.28 -1.49 -24.99
C HIS A 347 4.16 -0.76 -26.00
N TYR A 348 4.11 -1.17 -27.26
CA TYR A 348 4.68 -0.43 -28.40
C TYR A 348 3.59 -0.08 -29.41
N GLN A 349 3.51 1.20 -29.78
CA GLN A 349 2.60 1.66 -30.82
C GLN A 349 3.05 1.16 -32.19
N THR A 350 2.14 0.54 -32.94
CA THR A 350 2.35 0.18 -34.34
C THR A 350 1.87 1.30 -35.26
N ALA A 351 2.60 1.56 -36.35
CA ALA A 351 2.26 2.60 -37.34
C ALA A 351 0.85 2.48 -37.97
N ALA A 352 0.26 1.28 -37.94
CA ALA A 352 -1.07 1.03 -38.50
C ALA A 352 -2.23 1.38 -37.54
N GLY A 353 -1.97 1.66 -36.25
CA GLY A 353 -2.99 1.77 -35.21
C GLY A 353 -3.78 0.47 -35.09
N SER A 354 -3.49 -0.38 -34.10
CA SER A 354 -4.20 -1.66 -34.00
C SER A 354 -5.71 -1.42 -33.80
N THR A 355 -6.51 -1.79 -34.80
CA THR A 355 -7.97 -1.61 -34.84
C THR A 355 -8.73 -2.91 -34.57
N SER A 356 -8.07 -4.07 -34.58
CA SER A 356 -8.70 -5.36 -34.26
C SER A 356 -8.52 -5.73 -32.80
N ALA A 357 -9.60 -6.12 -32.12
CA ALA A 357 -9.54 -6.63 -30.76
C ALA A 357 -8.87 -8.02 -30.75
N GLN A 358 -7.76 -8.16 -30.02
CA GLN A 358 -7.09 -9.44 -29.76
C GLN A 358 -7.79 -10.15 -28.59
N THR A 359 -7.87 -11.48 -28.60
CA THR A 359 -8.35 -12.22 -27.42
C THR A 359 -7.27 -12.34 -26.36
N VAL A 360 -7.64 -12.48 -25.09
CA VAL A 360 -6.66 -12.74 -24.02
C VAL A 360 -5.85 -14.01 -24.30
N SER A 361 -6.47 -15.07 -24.84
CA SER A 361 -5.76 -16.28 -25.22
C SER A 361 -4.69 -16.04 -26.29
N GLU A 362 -5.00 -15.28 -27.36
CA GLU A 362 -4.02 -14.93 -28.40
C GLU A 362 -2.89 -14.06 -27.84
N PHE A 363 -3.20 -13.12 -26.96
CA PHE A 363 -2.21 -12.29 -26.26
C PHE A 363 -1.24 -13.15 -25.45
N LEU A 364 -1.75 -14.11 -24.66
CA LEU A 364 -0.91 -15.02 -23.88
C LEU A 364 -0.04 -15.92 -24.77
N GLU A 365 -0.56 -16.40 -25.90
CA GLU A 365 0.24 -17.15 -26.89
C GLU A 365 1.32 -16.28 -27.55
N GLU A 366 1.02 -15.02 -27.88
CA GLU A 366 2.00 -14.07 -28.41
C GLU A 366 3.16 -13.90 -27.43
N LEU A 367 2.87 -13.61 -26.15
CA LEU A 367 3.90 -13.46 -25.12
C LEU A 367 4.74 -14.73 -24.95
N LYS A 368 4.11 -15.92 -24.93
CA LYS A 368 4.82 -17.21 -24.82
C LYS A 368 5.80 -17.46 -25.96
N ASN A 369 5.49 -16.98 -27.15
CA ASN A 369 6.27 -17.21 -28.36
C ASN A 369 7.35 -16.14 -28.62
N GLN A 370 7.40 -15.07 -27.82
CA GLN A 370 8.46 -14.07 -27.93
C GLN A 370 9.83 -14.66 -27.59
N LYS A 371 10.75 -14.53 -28.54
CA LYS A 371 12.15 -14.92 -28.40
C LYS A 371 12.98 -13.68 -28.18
N ILE A 372 13.19 -13.35 -26.91
CA ILE A 372 14.07 -12.25 -26.52
C ILE A 372 15.47 -12.83 -26.37
N SER A 373 16.39 -12.35 -27.21
CA SER A 373 17.82 -12.63 -27.05
C SER A 373 18.35 -11.59 -26.08
N GLN A 374 19.01 -12.03 -25.01
CA GLN A 374 19.70 -11.13 -24.07
C GLN A 374 21.19 -11.11 -24.46
N PRO A 375 21.65 -10.11 -25.23
CA PRO A 375 23.04 -10.07 -25.71
C PRO A 375 24.04 -9.74 -24.59
N ASP A 376 23.62 -9.08 -23.50
CA ASP A 376 24.43 -8.85 -22.31
C ASP A 376 23.56 -8.76 -21.03
N ALA A 377 24.20 -8.74 -19.86
CA ALA A 377 23.53 -8.62 -18.55
C ALA A 377 23.00 -7.20 -18.25
N SER A 378 23.28 -6.21 -19.11
CA SER A 378 23.00 -4.79 -18.90
C SER A 378 21.83 -4.25 -19.74
N THR A 379 21.41 -4.98 -20.79
CA THR A 379 20.31 -4.63 -21.69
C THR A 379 19.15 -5.58 -21.44
N TYR A 380 18.21 -5.13 -20.61
CA TYR A 380 17.02 -5.91 -20.30
C TYR A 380 15.88 -5.52 -21.22
N GLU A 381 15.75 -6.21 -22.35
CA GLU A 381 14.55 -6.10 -23.17
C GLU A 381 13.39 -6.85 -22.50
N PRO A 382 12.30 -6.16 -22.11
CA PRO A 382 11.12 -6.82 -21.56
C PRO A 382 10.30 -7.47 -22.66
N LEU A 383 9.29 -8.25 -22.27
CA LEU A 383 8.21 -8.61 -23.19
C LEU A 383 7.58 -7.35 -23.81
N SER A 384 7.02 -7.50 -25.00
CA SER A 384 6.34 -6.43 -25.70
C SER A 384 4.91 -6.81 -26.09
N TYR A 385 4.04 -5.83 -26.27
CA TYR A 385 2.74 -6.06 -26.90
C TYR A 385 2.30 -4.83 -27.68
N THR A 386 1.38 -5.02 -28.62
CA THR A 386 0.91 -3.95 -29.53
C THR A 386 -0.56 -3.59 -29.33
N HIS A 387 -1.37 -4.51 -28.78
CA HIS A 387 -2.80 -4.33 -28.54
C HIS A 387 -3.07 -3.89 -27.10
N THR A 388 -3.72 -2.73 -26.93
CA THR A 388 -4.16 -2.25 -25.60
C THR A 388 -5.59 -2.64 -25.27
N LYS A 389 -6.34 -3.19 -26.23
CA LYS A 389 -7.71 -3.65 -26.04
C LYS A 389 -7.78 -5.15 -26.28
N LEU A 390 -7.94 -5.91 -25.19
CA LEU A 390 -8.13 -7.34 -25.25
C LEU A 390 -9.60 -7.72 -25.03
N THR A 391 -9.97 -8.91 -25.47
CA THR A 391 -11.30 -9.48 -25.25
C THR A 391 -11.23 -10.86 -24.62
N ILE A 392 -12.15 -11.12 -23.69
CA ILE A 392 -12.45 -12.47 -23.19
C ILE A 392 -13.80 -12.86 -23.79
N PRO A 393 -13.83 -13.80 -24.77
CA PRO A 393 -15.08 -14.30 -25.33
C PRO A 393 -15.94 -14.96 -24.25
N VAL A 394 -17.24 -14.66 -24.25
CA VAL A 394 -18.19 -15.11 -23.24
C VAL A 394 -19.23 -16.08 -23.81
N ASP A 395 -19.22 -17.30 -23.31
CA ASP A 395 -20.33 -18.24 -23.40
C ASP A 395 -21.27 -17.99 -22.21
N MET A 396 -22.33 -17.21 -22.42
CA MET A 396 -23.26 -16.83 -21.34
C MET A 396 -23.94 -18.05 -20.69
N ALA A 397 -24.18 -19.13 -21.43
CA ALA A 397 -24.83 -20.33 -20.89
C ALA A 397 -23.91 -21.08 -19.92
N LYS A 398 -22.59 -21.06 -20.15
CA LYS A 398 -21.60 -21.58 -19.20
C LYS A 398 -21.37 -20.60 -18.06
N LEU A 399 -21.23 -19.31 -18.37
CA LEU A 399 -20.91 -18.27 -17.38
C LEU A 399 -22.02 -18.11 -16.33
N GLN A 400 -23.29 -18.21 -16.71
CA GLN A 400 -24.40 -18.13 -15.74
C GLN A 400 -24.37 -19.28 -14.71
N LYS A 401 -23.74 -20.43 -15.03
CA LYS A 401 -23.60 -21.55 -14.07
C LYS A 401 -22.65 -21.23 -12.92
N THR A 402 -21.72 -20.29 -13.10
CA THR A 402 -20.86 -19.77 -12.01
C THR A 402 -21.55 -18.65 -11.23
N GLY A 403 -22.83 -18.37 -11.53
CA GLY A 403 -23.63 -17.36 -10.85
C GLY A 403 -23.23 -15.93 -11.17
N VAL A 404 -22.35 -15.69 -12.15
CA VAL A 404 -21.91 -14.35 -12.55
C VAL A 404 -23.13 -13.53 -12.99
N PRO A 405 -23.42 -12.40 -12.33
CA PRO A 405 -24.58 -11.58 -12.64
C PRO A 405 -24.33 -10.74 -13.90
N GLY A 406 -25.41 -10.38 -14.59
CA GLY A 406 -25.40 -9.29 -15.55
C GLY A 406 -26.09 -9.57 -16.89
N LYS A 407 -25.89 -8.63 -17.82
CA LYS A 407 -26.48 -8.65 -19.16
C LYS A 407 -25.79 -9.69 -20.05
N VAL A 408 -26.53 -10.14 -21.06
CA VAL A 408 -25.98 -10.97 -22.14
C VAL A 408 -25.01 -10.12 -22.95
N ILE A 409 -23.73 -10.50 -22.92
CA ILE A 409 -22.66 -9.87 -23.71
C ILE A 409 -21.91 -10.94 -24.50
N LYS A 410 -21.25 -10.53 -25.60
CA LYS A 410 -20.38 -11.44 -26.38
C LYS A 410 -18.97 -11.51 -25.82
N ASN A 411 -18.45 -10.38 -25.33
CA ASN A 411 -17.07 -10.25 -24.87
C ASN A 411 -17.00 -9.35 -23.64
N ILE A 412 -16.23 -9.77 -22.64
CA ILE A 412 -15.65 -8.86 -21.64
C ILE A 412 -14.45 -8.18 -22.31
N GLN A 413 -14.27 -6.88 -22.09
CA GLN A 413 -13.17 -6.09 -22.67
C GLN A 413 -12.17 -5.74 -21.57
N ALA A 414 -10.89 -5.99 -21.83
CA ALA A 414 -9.81 -5.55 -20.97
C ALA A 414 -9.04 -4.39 -21.62
N GLU A 415 -8.72 -3.36 -20.84
CA GLU A 415 -7.98 -2.18 -21.29
C GLU A 415 -6.61 -2.16 -20.59
N LEU A 416 -5.54 -2.37 -21.37
CA LEU A 416 -4.18 -2.45 -20.84
C LEU A 416 -3.53 -1.07 -20.77
N GLY A 417 -2.69 -0.86 -19.75
CA GLY A 417 -1.84 0.32 -19.62
C GLY A 417 -0.63 0.31 -20.56
N GLU A 418 0.34 1.19 -20.30
CA GLU A 418 1.64 1.17 -21.00
C GLU A 418 2.52 -0.01 -20.54
N PHE A 419 2.39 -0.38 -19.26
CA PHE A 419 3.12 -1.48 -18.64
C PHE A 419 2.16 -2.49 -18.05
N MET A 420 2.50 -3.76 -18.19
CA MET A 420 1.80 -4.89 -17.56
C MET A 420 2.82 -5.72 -16.80
N PHE A 421 2.67 -5.84 -15.48
CA PHE A 421 3.56 -6.68 -14.69
C PHE A 421 3.21 -8.16 -14.86
N LEU A 422 4.15 -9.06 -14.52
CA LEU A 422 3.90 -10.50 -14.49
C LEU A 422 2.61 -10.85 -13.71
N SER A 423 2.37 -10.15 -12.61
CA SER A 423 1.16 -10.29 -11.80
C SER A 423 -0.12 -9.98 -12.55
N ASP A 424 -0.13 -8.93 -13.38
CA ASP A 424 -1.29 -8.53 -14.19
C ASP A 424 -1.55 -9.54 -15.31
N ILE A 425 -0.48 -10.00 -15.97
CA ILE A 425 -0.54 -11.02 -17.03
C ILE A 425 -1.11 -12.34 -16.47
N LEU A 426 -0.59 -12.80 -15.33
CA LEU A 426 -1.08 -14.01 -14.68
C LEU A 426 -2.51 -13.86 -14.13
N THR A 427 -2.88 -12.67 -13.67
CA THR A 427 -4.27 -12.41 -13.24
C THR A 427 -5.24 -12.54 -14.42
N LEU A 428 -4.90 -11.98 -15.59
CA LEU A 428 -5.69 -12.16 -16.81
C LEU A 428 -5.78 -13.63 -17.24
N ASP A 429 -4.68 -14.37 -17.16
CA ASP A 429 -4.63 -15.81 -17.49
C ASP A 429 -5.51 -16.65 -16.53
N ILE A 430 -5.42 -16.40 -15.22
CA ILE A 430 -6.27 -17.05 -14.22
C ILE A 430 -7.74 -16.75 -14.51
N ILE A 431 -8.10 -15.49 -14.78
CA ILE A 431 -9.49 -15.14 -15.11
C ILE A 431 -9.95 -15.88 -16.36
N ASN A 432 -9.20 -15.77 -17.46
CA ASN A 432 -9.54 -16.39 -18.75
C ASN A 432 -9.71 -17.92 -18.63
N THR A 433 -8.91 -18.56 -17.78
CA THR A 433 -8.91 -20.01 -17.59
C THR A 433 -10.04 -20.49 -16.66
N ASN A 434 -10.44 -19.70 -15.66
CA ASN A 434 -11.34 -20.14 -14.59
C ASN A 434 -12.75 -19.52 -14.64
N ILE A 435 -13.01 -18.53 -15.50
CA ILE A 435 -14.28 -17.76 -15.48
C ILE A 435 -15.55 -18.61 -15.61
N TYR A 436 -15.46 -19.80 -16.21
CA TYR A 436 -16.57 -20.73 -16.41
C TYR A 436 -16.69 -21.80 -15.32
N THR A 437 -15.72 -21.93 -14.42
CA THR A 437 -15.70 -22.96 -13.38
C THR A 437 -15.80 -22.36 -11.98
N ARG A 438 -15.34 -21.12 -11.79
CA ARG A 438 -15.26 -20.48 -10.48
C ARG A 438 -15.71 -19.02 -10.55
N PRO A 439 -16.55 -18.55 -9.60
CA PRO A 439 -16.82 -17.12 -9.42
C PRO A 439 -15.51 -16.36 -9.13
N ILE A 440 -15.30 -15.20 -9.76
CA ILE A 440 -14.10 -14.38 -9.58
C ILE A 440 -14.43 -13.11 -8.80
N TYR A 441 -13.70 -12.88 -7.71
CA TYR A 441 -13.80 -11.74 -6.82
C TYR A 441 -12.43 -11.06 -6.64
N PHE A 442 -12.47 -9.86 -6.10
CA PHE A 442 -11.32 -9.03 -5.77
C PHE A 442 -11.55 -8.29 -4.46
N THR A 443 -10.49 -7.90 -3.78
CA THR A 443 -10.58 -6.97 -2.64
C THR A 443 -10.61 -5.51 -3.08
N THR A 444 -10.11 -5.21 -4.29
CA THR A 444 -10.14 -3.89 -4.93
C THR A 444 -10.36 -4.06 -6.44
N THR A 445 -10.52 -2.96 -7.19
CA THR A 445 -10.65 -3.04 -8.65
C THR A 445 -9.34 -3.48 -9.31
N PHE A 446 -9.45 -4.36 -10.31
CA PHE A 446 -8.36 -4.68 -11.21
C PHE A 446 -8.48 -3.80 -12.45
N GLU A 447 -7.57 -2.83 -12.60
CA GLU A 447 -7.64 -1.77 -13.62
C GLU A 447 -8.01 -2.27 -15.02
N PRO A 448 -7.37 -3.34 -15.57
CA PRO A 448 -7.72 -3.82 -16.90
C PRO A 448 -9.18 -4.20 -17.08
N LEU A 449 -9.87 -4.61 -16.01
CA LEU A 449 -11.27 -5.03 -16.04
C LEU A 449 -12.19 -4.15 -15.18
N ALA A 450 -11.74 -2.97 -14.74
CA ALA A 450 -12.45 -2.12 -13.78
C ALA A 450 -13.92 -1.87 -14.16
N LYS A 451 -14.22 -1.74 -15.46
CA LYS A 451 -15.59 -1.52 -15.98
C LYS A 451 -16.56 -2.66 -15.70
N TYR A 452 -16.06 -3.86 -15.43
CA TYR A 452 -16.83 -5.09 -15.18
C TYR A 452 -16.73 -5.57 -13.74
N ILE A 453 -16.07 -4.83 -12.87
CA ILE A 453 -15.88 -5.17 -11.47
C ILE A 453 -16.86 -4.33 -10.64
N GLN A 454 -17.75 -4.98 -9.93
CA GLN A 454 -18.81 -4.33 -9.14
C GLN A 454 -18.68 -4.68 -7.67
N GLN A 455 -18.95 -3.73 -6.78
CA GLN A 455 -18.83 -3.98 -5.36
C GLN A 455 -20.03 -4.79 -4.83
N GLU A 456 -19.75 -5.97 -4.26
CA GLU A 456 -20.73 -6.85 -3.59
C GLU A 456 -20.35 -6.92 -2.09
N GLY A 457 -21.02 -6.12 -1.26
CA GLY A 457 -20.63 -5.94 0.14
C GLY A 457 -19.24 -5.32 0.31
N PHE A 458 -18.30 -6.06 0.92
CA PHE A 458 -16.90 -5.64 1.16
C PHE A 458 -15.89 -6.20 0.14
N VAL A 459 -16.37 -6.95 -0.84
CA VAL A 459 -15.57 -7.48 -1.94
C VAL A 459 -16.09 -6.92 -3.25
N TYR A 460 -15.30 -7.08 -4.31
CA TYR A 460 -15.71 -6.76 -5.66
C TYR A 460 -15.83 -8.04 -6.45
N ARG A 461 -16.81 -8.11 -7.36
CA ARG A 461 -17.09 -9.28 -8.17
C ARG A 461 -16.95 -8.94 -9.65
N LEU A 462 -16.37 -9.85 -10.42
CA LEU A 462 -16.41 -9.78 -11.87
C LEU A 462 -17.82 -10.08 -12.39
N THR A 463 -18.38 -9.19 -13.19
CA THR A 463 -19.72 -9.28 -13.78
C THR A 463 -19.67 -9.10 -15.31
N THR A 464 -20.82 -9.21 -15.97
CA THR A 464 -20.96 -8.84 -17.40
C THR A 464 -21.59 -7.46 -17.61
N GLU A 465 -21.89 -6.73 -16.54
CA GLU A 465 -22.51 -5.41 -16.61
C GLU A 465 -21.46 -4.31 -16.53
N ARG A 466 -21.39 -3.49 -17.59
CA ARG A 466 -20.50 -2.32 -17.60
C ARG A 466 -21.05 -1.20 -16.74
N GLY A 467 -20.21 -0.64 -15.88
CA GLY A 467 -20.43 0.68 -15.25
C GLY A 467 -21.76 0.80 -14.53
N LYS A 468 -22.23 -0.27 -13.88
CA LYS A 468 -23.44 -0.20 -13.08
C LYS A 468 -23.20 0.81 -11.96
N GLU A 469 -24.07 1.81 -11.85
CA GLU A 469 -24.16 2.58 -10.62
C GLU A 469 -24.34 1.59 -9.48
N ASP A 470 -23.50 1.75 -8.47
CA ASP A 470 -23.30 0.85 -7.33
C ASP A 470 -24.55 0.83 -6.43
N THR A 471 -25.68 0.38 -6.98
CA THR A 471 -26.99 0.43 -6.34
C THR A 471 -27.10 -0.77 -5.44
N LEU A 472 -26.90 -0.54 -4.15
CA LEU A 472 -27.02 -1.58 -3.13
C LEU A 472 -28.43 -2.20 -3.12
N THR A 473 -28.49 -3.52 -3.06
CA THR A 473 -29.71 -4.24 -2.72
C THR A 473 -30.03 -4.12 -1.23
N GLN A 474 -31.28 -4.33 -0.85
CA GLN A 474 -31.69 -4.35 0.57
C GLN A 474 -30.89 -5.38 1.38
N THR A 475 -30.61 -6.54 0.80
CA THR A 475 -29.83 -7.61 1.44
C THR A 475 -28.40 -7.16 1.73
N GLU A 476 -27.74 -6.53 0.77
CA GLU A 476 -26.37 -6.02 0.93
C GLU A 476 -26.30 -4.93 2.00
N VAL A 477 -27.30 -4.05 2.05
CA VAL A 477 -27.40 -3.02 3.10
C VAL A 477 -27.47 -3.67 4.47
N LEU A 478 -28.38 -4.63 4.67
CA LEU A 478 -28.55 -5.31 5.96
C LEU A 478 -27.28 -6.05 6.41
N LEU A 479 -26.57 -6.70 5.48
CA LEU A 479 -25.29 -7.35 5.76
C LEU A 479 -24.20 -6.35 6.13
N THR A 480 -24.14 -5.22 5.43
CA THR A 480 -23.19 -4.14 5.70
C THR A 480 -23.48 -3.49 7.06
N GLU A 481 -24.75 -3.21 7.38
CA GLU A 481 -25.17 -2.69 8.68
C GLU A 481 -24.75 -3.63 9.82
N LYS A 482 -24.97 -4.94 9.66
CA LYS A 482 -24.56 -5.95 10.63
C LYS A 482 -23.05 -5.91 10.88
N ALA A 483 -22.24 -5.86 9.83
CA ALA A 483 -20.79 -5.80 9.95
C ALA A 483 -20.30 -4.49 10.60
N LEU A 484 -20.85 -3.35 10.22
CA LEU A 484 -20.50 -2.04 10.80
C LEU A 484 -20.92 -1.91 12.27
N ASN A 485 -21.99 -2.58 12.70
CA ASN A 485 -22.44 -2.57 14.10
C ASN A 485 -21.60 -3.46 15.01
N THR A 486 -20.88 -4.44 14.46
CA THR A 486 -19.94 -5.28 15.22
C THR A 486 -18.59 -4.61 15.50
N GLN A 487 -18.42 -3.32 15.16
CA GLN A 487 -17.18 -2.53 15.36
C GLN A 487 -15.91 -3.18 14.79
N ILE A 488 -16.06 -3.94 13.71
CA ILE A 488 -14.92 -4.54 13.00
C ILE A 488 -14.21 -3.42 12.24
N GLN A 489 -12.97 -3.12 12.59
CA GLN A 489 -12.11 -2.27 11.76
C GLN A 489 -12.01 -2.96 10.39
N LEU A 490 -12.39 -2.31 9.30
CA LEU A 490 -12.45 -2.90 7.96
C LEU A 490 -11.06 -2.88 7.33
N PRO A 491 -10.56 -3.92 6.65
CA PRO A 491 -9.18 -3.95 6.20
C PRO A 491 -8.88 -2.77 5.28
N ALA A 492 -7.63 -2.34 5.30
CA ALA A 492 -7.12 -1.47 4.27
C ALA A 492 -7.37 -2.11 2.89
N LEU A 493 -8.27 -1.54 2.11
CA LEU A 493 -8.38 -1.83 0.69
C LEU A 493 -7.15 -1.24 0.01
N TYR A 494 -6.38 -2.08 -0.69
CA TYR A 494 -5.29 -1.56 -1.49
C TYR A 494 -5.88 -0.76 -2.67
N GLN A 495 -5.59 0.54 -2.79
CA GLN A 495 -5.86 1.28 -4.02
C GLN A 495 -4.58 1.36 -4.83
N GLN A 496 -4.63 0.83 -6.05
CA GLN A 496 -3.53 0.94 -6.99
C GLN A 496 -3.41 2.41 -7.44
N GLY A 497 -2.22 3.01 -7.32
CA GLY A 497 -1.94 4.34 -7.88
C GLY A 497 -2.36 5.55 -7.04
N ALA A 498 -2.89 5.37 -5.83
CA ALA A 498 -3.13 6.47 -4.90
C ALA A 498 -2.29 6.26 -3.64
N ALA A 499 -1.38 7.19 -3.34
CA ALA A 499 -0.77 7.28 -2.02
C ALA A 499 -1.73 8.05 -1.07
N PRO A 500 -2.76 7.38 -0.53
CA PRO A 500 -3.08 7.58 0.89
C PRO A 500 -2.71 6.39 1.76
N HIS A 501 -2.55 6.68 3.04
CA HIS A 501 -2.03 5.81 4.07
C HIS A 501 -2.97 4.65 4.45
N PRO A 502 -2.49 3.44 4.81
CA PRO A 502 -3.41 2.32 4.99
C PRO A 502 -4.27 2.29 6.24
N LEU A 503 -3.96 2.98 7.33
CA LEU A 503 -4.98 3.18 8.39
C LEU A 503 -6.13 4.08 7.91
N ASP A 504 -5.85 4.96 6.97
CA ASP A 504 -6.87 5.79 6.34
C ASP A 504 -7.73 4.89 5.48
N PHE A 505 -7.19 3.83 4.84
CA PHE A 505 -8.05 2.85 4.20
C PHE A 505 -8.99 2.17 5.20
N PHE A 506 -8.61 1.85 6.45
CA PHE A 506 -9.55 1.23 7.40
C PHE A 506 -10.67 2.20 7.78
N ASP A 507 -10.30 3.40 8.23
CA ASP A 507 -11.27 4.40 8.68
C ASP A 507 -12.10 4.93 7.49
N ASN A 508 -11.48 5.16 6.33
CA ASN A 508 -12.18 5.53 5.10
C ASN A 508 -13.07 4.41 4.61
N THR A 509 -12.65 3.14 4.66
CA THR A 509 -13.53 2.02 4.26
C THR A 509 -14.74 1.98 5.19
N TYR A 510 -14.57 2.20 6.50
CA TYR A 510 -15.69 2.25 7.45
C TYR A 510 -16.62 3.43 7.15
N ILE A 511 -16.05 4.63 6.94
CA ILE A 511 -16.79 5.86 6.62
C ILE A 511 -17.51 5.72 5.28
N SER A 512 -16.87 5.18 4.24
CA SER A 512 -17.45 4.94 2.91
C SER A 512 -18.52 3.84 2.96
N ALA A 513 -18.35 2.79 3.75
CA ALA A 513 -19.40 1.79 3.96
C ALA A 513 -20.63 2.40 4.66
N CYS A 514 -20.43 3.26 5.66
CA CYS A 514 -21.52 4.02 6.27
C CYS A 514 -22.20 4.95 5.25
N GLN A 515 -21.42 5.64 4.41
CA GLN A 515 -21.95 6.50 3.34
C GLN A 515 -22.83 5.70 2.38
N ARG A 516 -22.38 4.52 1.90
CA ARG A 516 -23.18 3.70 0.97
C ARG A 516 -24.52 3.29 1.60
N VAL A 517 -24.51 2.89 2.88
CA VAL A 517 -25.74 2.59 3.62
C VAL A 517 -26.64 3.83 3.74
N ALA A 518 -26.06 5.01 4.03
CA ALA A 518 -26.79 6.25 4.11
C ALA A 518 -27.40 6.66 2.75
N ASP A 519 -26.64 6.57 1.67
CA ASP A 519 -27.05 6.86 0.29
C ASP A 519 -28.22 5.95 -0.12
N TYR A 520 -28.15 4.64 0.18
CA TYR A 520 -29.26 3.71 -0.06
C TYR A 520 -30.54 4.14 0.65
N TYR A 521 -30.47 4.42 1.95
CA TYR A 521 -31.65 4.82 2.71
C TYR A 521 -32.19 6.17 2.26
N PHE A 522 -31.32 7.10 1.85
CA PHE A 522 -31.71 8.39 1.32
C PHE A 522 -32.44 8.24 -0.02
N ALA A 523 -31.88 7.46 -0.95
CA ALA A 523 -32.46 7.18 -2.27
C ALA A 523 -33.81 6.44 -2.19
N ASN A 524 -34.01 5.63 -1.16
CA ASN A 524 -35.27 4.90 -0.90
C ASN A 524 -36.26 5.69 -0.01
N ALA A 525 -36.06 7.00 0.15
CA ALA A 525 -36.93 7.88 0.94
C ALA A 525 -37.10 7.46 2.42
N ILE A 526 -36.03 6.94 3.04
CA ILE A 526 -35.94 6.59 4.47
C ILE A 526 -34.93 7.54 5.17
N PRO A 527 -35.22 8.85 5.25
CA PRO A 527 -34.25 9.87 5.67
C PRO A 527 -33.77 9.71 7.12
N GLY A 528 -34.59 9.15 8.01
CA GLY A 528 -34.20 8.92 9.42
C GLY A 528 -33.05 7.92 9.56
N LYS A 529 -33.04 6.86 8.74
CA LYS A 529 -31.93 5.90 8.72
C LYS A 529 -30.70 6.47 8.04
N ALA A 530 -30.87 7.18 6.91
CA ALA A 530 -29.78 7.86 6.23
C ALA A 530 -29.03 8.80 7.19
N ARG A 531 -29.79 9.63 7.91
CA ARG A 531 -29.28 10.51 8.97
C ARG A 531 -28.52 9.76 10.06
N THR A 532 -29.08 8.64 10.55
CA THR A 532 -28.45 7.84 11.62
C THR A 532 -27.07 7.34 11.20
N TRP A 533 -26.96 6.82 9.98
CA TRP A 533 -25.69 6.31 9.46
C TRP A 533 -24.67 7.42 9.17
N SER A 534 -25.11 8.57 8.66
CA SER A 534 -24.23 9.75 8.52
C SER A 534 -23.69 10.23 9.87
N LYS A 535 -24.53 10.29 10.93
CA LYS A 535 -24.07 10.65 12.29
C LYS A 535 -23.10 9.61 12.86
N LYS A 536 -23.38 8.33 12.65
CA LYS A 536 -22.48 7.25 13.09
C LYS A 536 -21.09 7.37 12.46
N ALA A 537 -21.02 7.71 11.18
CA ALA A 537 -19.75 7.96 10.49
C ALA A 537 -19.03 9.21 11.03
N PHE A 538 -19.77 10.29 11.35
CA PHE A 538 -19.20 11.48 12.00
C PHE A 538 -18.60 11.18 13.37
N ASP A 539 -19.34 10.47 14.21
CA ASP A 539 -18.92 10.10 15.57
C ASP A 539 -17.70 9.17 15.52
N TYR A 540 -17.68 8.22 14.58
CA TYR A 540 -16.53 7.35 14.34
C TYR A 540 -15.31 8.16 13.88
N SER A 541 -15.47 9.02 12.87
CA SER A 541 -14.39 9.88 12.38
C SER A 541 -13.81 10.77 13.47
N THR A 542 -14.66 11.30 14.36
CA THR A 542 -14.26 12.17 15.46
C THR A 542 -13.53 11.41 16.56
N SER A 543 -14.03 10.23 16.95
CA SER A 543 -13.40 9.39 17.97
C SER A 543 -12.07 8.76 17.53
N HIS A 544 -11.92 8.48 16.24
CA HIS A 544 -10.71 7.82 15.69
C HIS A 544 -9.72 8.80 15.06
N ASN A 545 -10.04 10.10 15.06
CA ASN A 545 -9.31 11.14 14.33
C ASN A 545 -9.06 10.76 12.86
N ALA A 546 -10.09 10.15 12.23
CA ALA A 546 -10.00 9.66 10.86
C ALA A 546 -9.78 10.81 9.87
N TYR A 547 -9.05 10.53 8.79
CA TYR A 547 -8.77 11.49 7.74
C TYR A 547 -10.00 11.92 6.95
N VAL A 548 -9.88 13.10 6.34
CA VAL A 548 -10.87 13.63 5.42
C VAL A 548 -10.87 12.83 4.13
N ASN A 549 -12.06 12.48 3.64
CA ASN A 549 -12.27 11.95 2.30
C ASN A 549 -13.54 12.55 1.67
N PHE A 550 -13.75 12.30 0.37
CA PHE A 550 -14.93 12.84 -0.34
C PHE A 550 -16.27 12.26 0.14
N SER A 551 -16.28 11.08 0.79
CA SER A 551 -17.49 10.49 1.38
C SER A 551 -18.10 11.39 2.46
N ILE A 552 -17.27 12.13 3.18
CA ILE A 552 -17.69 13.04 4.26
C ILE A 552 -18.60 14.14 3.72
N VAL A 553 -18.25 14.75 2.58
CA VAL A 553 -19.01 15.86 2.01
C VAL A 553 -20.42 15.41 1.59
N LYS A 554 -20.53 14.23 0.98
CA LYS A 554 -21.82 13.63 0.62
C LYS A 554 -22.70 13.34 1.85
N MET A 555 -22.11 12.85 2.94
CA MET A 555 -22.87 12.62 4.17
C MET A 555 -23.27 13.91 4.86
N ALA A 556 -22.43 14.95 4.81
CA ALA A 556 -22.80 16.28 5.32
C ALA A 556 -24.00 16.86 4.55
N ASP A 557 -24.05 16.69 3.23
CA ASP A 557 -25.23 17.04 2.41
C ASP A 557 -26.50 16.27 2.85
N ILE A 558 -26.40 14.96 3.12
CA ILE A 558 -27.51 14.19 3.70
C ILE A 558 -27.93 14.76 5.07
N LEU A 559 -26.99 15.14 5.92
CA LEU A 559 -27.30 15.73 7.23
C LEU A 559 -28.04 17.07 7.08
N PHE A 560 -27.61 17.95 6.17
CA PHE A 560 -28.36 19.18 5.85
C PHE A 560 -29.77 18.89 5.34
N LYS A 561 -29.90 18.02 4.32
CA LYS A 561 -31.20 17.65 3.72
C LYS A 561 -32.14 16.95 4.68
N THR A 562 -31.60 16.34 5.73
CA THR A 562 -32.38 15.72 6.79
C THR A 562 -32.54 16.60 8.02
N GLY A 563 -32.01 17.82 8.05
CA GLY A 563 -32.23 18.80 9.14
C GLY A 563 -31.28 18.69 10.34
N GLU A 564 -30.19 17.92 10.26
CA GLU A 564 -29.10 17.88 11.26
C GLU A 564 -28.02 18.92 10.94
N ASN A 565 -28.42 20.17 10.75
CA ASN A 565 -27.55 21.22 10.19
C ASN A 565 -26.34 21.51 11.08
N GLU A 566 -26.48 21.47 12.40
CA GLU A 566 -25.37 21.73 13.33
C GLU A 566 -24.26 20.67 13.22
N THR A 567 -24.64 19.39 13.13
CA THR A 567 -23.67 18.30 12.92
C THR A 567 -23.00 18.39 11.56
N ALA A 568 -23.76 18.71 10.50
CA ALA A 568 -23.23 18.91 9.17
C ALA A 568 -22.16 20.01 9.13
N VAL A 569 -22.44 21.17 9.74
CA VAL A 569 -21.50 22.29 9.83
C VAL A 569 -20.24 21.90 10.61
N LYS A 570 -20.37 21.28 11.79
CA LYS A 570 -19.21 20.83 12.59
C LYS A 570 -18.31 19.86 11.81
N TRP A 571 -18.91 19.00 10.98
CA TRP A 571 -18.12 18.07 10.16
C TRP A 571 -17.36 18.78 9.05
N LEU A 572 -17.99 19.74 8.36
CA LEU A 572 -17.34 20.55 7.35
C LEU A 572 -16.23 21.44 7.94
N GLU A 573 -16.42 21.99 9.15
CA GLU A 573 -15.40 22.75 9.88
C GLU A 573 -14.18 21.89 10.20
N LYS A 574 -14.40 20.71 10.79
CA LYS A 574 -13.31 19.75 11.07
C LYS A 574 -12.55 19.40 9.79
N MET A 575 -13.29 19.16 8.71
CA MET A 575 -12.73 18.83 7.41
C MET A 575 -11.88 19.96 6.84
N ALA A 576 -12.38 21.20 6.85
CA ALA A 576 -11.65 22.36 6.36
C ALA A 576 -10.33 22.55 7.12
N VAL A 577 -10.38 22.52 8.46
CA VAL A 577 -9.19 22.64 9.32
C VAL A 577 -8.18 21.53 9.04
N GLN A 578 -8.64 20.29 8.85
CA GLN A 578 -7.75 19.15 8.58
C GLN A 578 -7.12 19.23 7.18
N ILE A 579 -7.84 19.72 6.16
CA ILE A 579 -7.30 19.96 4.82
C ILE A 579 -6.17 20.99 4.88
N GLU A 580 -6.42 22.13 5.53
CA GLU A 580 -5.42 23.20 5.69
C GLU A 580 -4.19 22.70 6.46
N TYR A 581 -4.41 21.97 7.55
CA TYR A 581 -3.32 21.41 8.35
C TYR A 581 -2.47 20.45 7.52
N ASN A 582 -3.09 19.51 6.81
CA ASN A 582 -2.39 18.49 6.02
C ASN A 582 -1.64 19.09 4.82
N PHE A 583 -2.22 20.12 4.18
CA PHE A 583 -1.57 20.86 3.10
C PHE A 583 -0.28 21.53 3.58
N ASN A 584 -0.32 22.14 4.77
CA ASN A 584 0.82 22.86 5.34
C ASN A 584 1.84 21.97 6.07
N HIS A 585 1.42 20.79 6.57
CA HIS A 585 2.23 19.90 7.41
C HIS A 585 2.20 18.46 6.90
N PRO A 586 2.83 18.17 5.74
CA PRO A 586 2.86 16.81 5.23
C PRO A 586 3.63 15.89 6.19
N ALA A 587 2.99 14.80 6.57
CA ALA A 587 3.59 13.72 7.36
C ALA A 587 3.30 12.39 6.66
N ALA A 588 4.14 11.38 6.86
CA ALA A 588 4.02 10.16 6.07
C ALA A 588 2.79 9.30 6.41
N LEU A 589 2.15 9.54 7.56
CA LEU A 589 0.85 8.94 7.90
C LEU A 589 -0.35 9.85 7.59
N VAL A 590 -0.11 11.04 7.06
CA VAL A 590 -1.13 12.04 6.73
C VAL A 590 -1.34 12.06 5.21
N LEU A 591 -2.59 12.26 4.77
CA LEU A 591 -2.89 12.51 3.36
C LEU A 591 -2.07 13.71 2.86
N ASN A 592 -1.10 13.45 1.97
CA ASN A 592 -0.38 14.50 1.28
C ASN A 592 -1.32 15.13 0.25
N LEU A 593 -1.75 16.36 0.49
CA LEU A 593 -2.66 17.07 -0.40
C LEU A 593 -1.85 17.97 -1.33
N ASP A 594 -1.91 17.71 -2.63
CA ASP A 594 -1.50 18.73 -3.60
C ASP A 594 -2.56 19.82 -3.74
N LYS A 595 -2.16 20.90 -4.42
CA LYS A 595 -3.01 22.06 -4.69
C LYS A 595 -4.29 21.69 -5.45
N SER A 596 -4.24 20.72 -6.37
CA SER A 596 -5.40 20.30 -7.17
C SER A 596 -6.43 19.53 -6.32
N MET A 597 -5.96 18.62 -5.47
CA MET A 597 -6.79 17.89 -4.52
C MET A 597 -7.39 18.82 -3.48
N ALA A 598 -6.59 19.72 -2.91
CA ALA A 598 -7.08 20.73 -1.97
C ALA A 598 -8.18 21.60 -2.62
N ALA A 599 -7.96 22.10 -3.84
CA ALA A 599 -8.95 22.86 -4.60
C ALA A 599 -10.24 22.06 -4.87
N SER A 600 -10.12 20.77 -5.18
CA SER A 600 -11.28 19.90 -5.39
C SER A 600 -12.13 19.74 -4.12
N PHE A 601 -11.49 19.59 -2.96
CA PHE A 601 -12.20 19.58 -1.68
C PHE A 601 -12.88 20.92 -1.37
N VAL A 602 -12.17 22.04 -1.58
CA VAL A 602 -12.68 23.41 -1.42
C VAL A 602 -13.96 23.60 -2.23
N LEU A 603 -13.94 23.26 -3.53
CA LEU A 603 -15.09 23.38 -4.42
C LEU A 603 -16.27 22.51 -3.97
N MET A 604 -16.01 21.30 -3.49
CA MET A 604 -17.06 20.39 -3.03
C MET A 604 -17.73 20.88 -1.74
N ILE A 605 -16.96 21.43 -0.80
CA ILE A 605 -17.47 22.05 0.43
C ILE A 605 -18.34 23.26 0.06
N GLN A 606 -17.84 24.16 -0.80
CA GLN A 606 -18.58 25.33 -1.27
C GLN A 606 -19.91 24.93 -1.93
N SER A 607 -19.89 23.93 -2.80
CA SER A 607 -21.10 23.43 -3.45
C SER A 607 -22.13 22.88 -2.44
N THR A 608 -21.67 22.24 -1.37
CA THR A 608 -22.55 21.68 -0.33
C THR A 608 -23.16 22.75 0.57
N LEU A 609 -22.43 23.84 0.80
CA LEU A 609 -22.94 25.00 1.55
C LEU A 609 -23.89 25.87 0.71
N LYS A 610 -23.76 25.86 -0.62
CA LYS A 610 -24.58 26.68 -1.53
C LYS A 610 -26.07 26.30 -1.43
N GLY A 611 -26.85 27.15 -0.77
CA GLY A 611 -28.30 26.95 -0.55
C GLY A 611 -28.67 26.55 0.88
N ASN A 612 -27.68 26.33 1.75
CA ASN A 612 -27.87 26.13 3.18
C ASN A 612 -27.61 27.47 3.91
N SER A 613 -28.56 27.97 4.69
CA SER A 613 -28.48 29.27 5.37
C SER A 613 -27.49 29.33 6.54
N ASN A 614 -26.85 28.21 6.87
CA ASN A 614 -25.90 28.11 7.99
C ASN A 614 -24.47 28.29 7.47
N GLN A 615 -23.99 29.53 7.45
CA GLN A 615 -22.60 29.86 7.14
C GLN A 615 -21.68 29.57 8.33
N SER A 616 -20.54 28.94 8.07
CA SER A 616 -19.45 28.82 9.03
C SER A 616 -18.30 29.72 8.62
N LYS A 617 -18.03 30.71 9.46
CA LYS A 617 -16.89 31.61 9.28
C LYS A 617 -15.55 30.87 9.21
N ILE A 618 -15.41 29.77 9.97
CA ILE A 618 -14.19 28.94 9.94
C ILE A 618 -13.99 28.34 8.55
N VAL A 619 -15.05 27.80 7.97
CA VAL A 619 -15.00 27.24 6.62
C VAL A 619 -14.66 28.35 5.62
N ASP A 620 -15.36 29.48 5.65
CA ASP A 620 -15.10 30.59 4.72
C ASP A 620 -13.65 31.12 4.82
N ASP A 621 -13.14 31.29 6.04
CA ASP A 621 -11.77 31.75 6.30
C ASP A 621 -10.71 30.74 5.78
N VAL A 622 -10.94 29.43 5.96
CA VAL A 622 -10.05 28.38 5.45
C VAL A 622 -10.06 28.34 3.92
N LEU A 623 -11.25 28.37 3.32
CA LEU A 623 -11.40 28.35 1.86
C LEU A 623 -10.72 29.56 1.24
N GLN A 624 -10.80 30.74 1.88
CA GLN A 624 -10.10 31.93 1.43
C GLN A 624 -8.57 31.75 1.47
N ARG A 625 -8.01 31.24 2.57
CA ARG A 625 -6.55 31.01 2.69
C ARG A 625 -6.04 30.00 1.67
N LEU A 626 -6.72 28.86 1.54
CA LEU A 626 -6.39 27.84 0.54
C LEU A 626 -6.54 28.32 -0.91
N SER A 627 -7.39 29.32 -1.16
CA SER A 627 -7.56 29.92 -2.51
C SER A 627 -6.49 30.97 -2.83
N THR A 628 -5.79 31.50 -1.81
CA THR A 628 -4.70 32.47 -1.99
C THR A 628 -3.32 31.83 -2.10
N GLU A 629 -3.14 30.63 -1.54
CA GLU A 629 -1.97 29.76 -1.70
C GLU A 629 -2.00 29.02 -3.05
#